data_AF-A0A1C0VCN1-F1
#
_entry.id   AF-A0A1C0VCN1-F1
#
_cell.length_a   1.000
_cell.length_b   1.000
_cell.length_c   1.000
_cell.angle_alpha   90.00
_cell.angle_beta   90.00
_cell.angle_gamma   90.00
#
_symmetry.space_group_name_H-M   'P 1'
#
loop_
_entity.id
_entity.type
_entity.pdbx_description
1 polymer ?
#
loop_
_entity_poly.entity_id
_entity_poly.type
_entity_poly.pdbx_seq_one_letter_code
_entity_poly.pdbx_strand_id
1 'polypeptide(L)'
;MKLPQTRLQTRHKSRNQRIQAGAIALSVSILFCSKADAFSFYRIADTSITSGFSSISPGLSTPWGTSDWGTQILNRQDIGSAFQNQMGLAFNSKGQVAYFAQLKTGGTALVLYDPKSKQNINIAITGSEFSSFNPGISLNENGEVAFSAVDKKGITSIKVGNPKTTGFKTIADTTGNFSSFAPGLSINDSGTVAFWGNSSKYGDKYKDVYIGNGNGNLTNVSKCSPPVGPVQILTPSNGIECPVNAQRPSINNKGEVAFVGDNGVFKWDAGIIYKIMSDPYTYKNGSYHDPNINDLGRVSYGAWRNVSYNSANLLTSDGNTNYLIAGNTLPLHSIGRSASINNQGEMAFIGEPWTGYRDGQGYGIFSGMPDYMSPTYGGDSQKALADMLKRDKVIAVGDPLLNSTVVALSMDRESRNDQDQITFWAKLANGIQGIFRADPSPGDSQWNPLMPTSGTTGKNGTLWSFINTPGRVWFDPIPAEGFNFKMTSDSLFTEIMNFPANFTKPFLVKVKDILLGEFTAGDKVKFSDYSYELADLLKDGFGVQEFTISGISVDPSSPTAFPIKLDFSTETASFDMIAILSKTETTPSDGHRPNFDGNEEEVPEPTTMLGTLLFGAIAAKIKRQRALAKKAAN
;
A
#
# COMPACT_ATOMS: atom_id res chain seq x y z
N MET A 1 15.48 45.25 56.16
CA MET A 1 16.56 46.26 56.22
C MET A 1 17.48 46.04 55.02
N LYS A 2 17.92 47.14 54.41
CA LYS A 2 18.63 47.30 53.13
C LYS A 2 19.56 46.14 52.64
N LEU A 3 19.43 45.85 51.35
CA LEU A 3 20.46 45.47 50.35
C LEU A 3 21.86 46.08 50.63
N PRO A 4 22.99 45.48 50.17
CA PRO A 4 23.34 45.61 48.74
C PRO A 4 24.12 44.47 48.07
N GLN A 5 24.02 44.55 46.73
CA GLN A 5 24.82 43.92 45.69
C GLN A 5 26.29 44.38 45.74
N THR A 6 27.20 43.54 45.20
CA THR A 6 28.31 44.06 44.39
C THR A 6 28.72 43.07 43.29
N ARG A 7 28.60 43.53 42.04
CA ARG A 7 29.31 43.04 40.83
C ARG A 7 30.75 43.53 40.84
N LEU A 8 31.64 42.82 40.13
CA LEU A 8 32.63 43.29 39.12
C LEU A 8 33.70 42.19 38.96
N GLN A 9 33.74 41.43 37.85
CA GLN A 9 34.33 41.73 36.54
C GLN A 9 35.87 41.70 36.47
N THR A 10 36.34 41.16 35.33
CA THR A 10 37.65 41.34 34.64
C THR A 10 38.84 40.50 35.15
N ARG A 11 39.78 39.98 34.34
CA ARG A 11 40.17 40.21 32.93
C ARG A 11 41.20 39.16 32.44
N HIS A 12 41.17 38.90 31.12
CA HIS A 12 42.26 38.70 30.15
C HIS A 12 43.47 37.73 30.32
N LYS A 13 43.47 36.72 29.43
CA LYS A 13 44.41 36.41 28.31
C LYS A 13 45.95 36.54 28.51
N SER A 14 46.64 35.43 28.29
CA SER A 14 47.87 35.32 27.45
C SER A 14 47.97 33.89 26.88
N ARG A 15 47.70 33.64 25.60
CA ARG A 15 48.57 33.68 24.39
C ARG A 15 49.64 32.57 24.29
N ASN A 16 49.34 31.61 23.40
CA ASN A 16 50.19 30.92 22.42
C ASN A 16 51.33 29.99 22.87
N GLN A 17 51.14 28.68 22.61
CA GLN A 17 52.12 27.87 21.89
C GLN A 17 51.39 26.98 20.87
N ARG A 18 51.81 27.09 19.60
CA ARG A 18 51.44 26.20 18.49
C ARG A 18 52.55 25.18 18.33
N ILE A 19 52.23 23.89 18.30
CA ILE A 19 52.94 22.89 17.51
C ILE A 19 51.89 22.02 16.81
N GLN A 20 52.16 21.75 15.54
CA GLN A 20 51.32 21.11 14.54
C GLN A 20 51.01 19.64 14.85
N ALA A 21 49.76 19.24 14.58
CA ALA A 21 49.45 17.91 14.06
C ALA A 21 48.29 18.08 13.09
N GLY A 22 48.58 17.93 11.80
CA GLY A 22 47.58 17.91 10.75
C GLY A 22 46.78 16.62 10.84
N ALA A 23 45.51 16.74 11.18
CA ALA A 23 44.50 15.76 10.81
C ALA A 23 43.52 16.48 9.89
N ILE A 24 43.59 16.17 8.60
CA ILE A 24 42.52 16.45 7.65
C ILE A 24 41.37 15.55 8.10
N ALA A 25 40.54 16.05 9.01
CA ALA A 25 39.21 15.49 9.23
C ALA A 25 38.36 15.91 8.03
N LEU A 26 38.37 15.06 7.00
CA LEU A 26 37.34 15.06 5.97
C LEU A 26 36.03 14.73 6.69
N SER A 27 35.39 15.77 7.21
CA SER A 27 34.07 15.70 7.81
C SER A 27 33.11 15.53 6.65
N VAL A 28 32.91 14.28 6.21
CA VAL A 28 31.74 13.93 5.41
C VAL A 28 30.57 14.07 6.38
N SER A 29 30.08 15.30 6.52
CA SER A 29 28.77 15.56 7.09
C SER A 29 27.76 14.96 6.14
N ILE A 30 27.45 13.68 6.34
CA ILE A 30 26.22 13.08 5.81
C ILE A 30 25.11 13.84 6.54
N LEU A 31 24.63 14.92 5.93
CA LEU A 31 23.39 15.56 6.32
C LEU A 31 22.33 14.47 6.26
N PHE A 32 21.84 14.05 7.42
CA PHE A 32 20.74 13.12 7.52
C PHE A 32 19.51 13.79 6.92
N CYS A 33 19.25 13.43 5.67
CA CYS A 33 18.05 13.75 4.94
C CYS A 33 16.87 13.00 5.57
N SER A 34 15.75 13.69 5.77
CA SER A 34 14.48 13.05 6.13
C SER A 34 13.96 12.27 4.91
N LYS A 35 13.06 11.29 5.04
CA LYS A 35 12.51 10.59 3.85
C LYS A 35 11.75 11.48 2.86
N ALA A 36 11.39 12.73 3.21
CA ALA A 36 10.96 13.69 2.19
C ALA A 36 12.06 13.96 1.13
N ASP A 37 13.32 13.72 1.45
CA ASP A 37 14.46 13.75 0.52
C ASP A 37 14.72 12.40 -0.18
N ALA A 38 13.98 11.34 0.21
CA ALA A 38 14.05 10.01 -0.40
C ALA A 38 13.04 9.82 -1.55
N PHE A 39 12.19 10.81 -1.84
CA PHE A 39 11.39 10.77 -3.06
C PHE A 39 11.90 11.79 -4.07
N SER A 40 12.01 11.34 -5.32
CA SER A 40 12.19 12.27 -6.44
C SER A 40 10.81 12.69 -6.96
N PHE A 41 10.56 14.00 -7.03
CA PHE A 41 9.27 14.53 -7.45
C PHE A 41 9.28 14.98 -8.91
N TYR A 42 8.32 14.47 -9.68
CA TYR A 42 8.11 14.79 -11.08
C TYR A 42 6.80 15.53 -11.27
N ARG A 43 6.84 16.58 -12.10
CA ARG A 43 5.64 17.28 -12.55
C ARG A 43 4.97 16.51 -13.68
N ILE A 44 3.69 16.19 -13.52
CA ILE A 44 2.86 15.54 -14.54
C ILE A 44 2.06 16.59 -15.32
N ALA A 45 1.34 17.44 -14.58
CA ALA A 45 0.57 18.55 -15.12
C ALA A 45 0.39 19.63 -14.07
N ASP A 46 0.27 20.89 -14.48
CA ASP A 46 0.03 22.00 -13.56
C ASP A 46 -0.81 23.13 -14.19
N THR A 47 -1.08 24.18 -13.42
CA THR A 47 -1.77 25.41 -13.87
C THR A 47 -0.80 26.54 -14.21
N SER A 48 0.44 26.22 -14.58
CA SER A 48 1.41 27.25 -14.99
C SER A 48 0.91 28.05 -16.21
N ILE A 49 1.53 29.19 -16.48
CA ILE A 49 1.16 30.04 -17.62
C ILE A 49 1.25 29.25 -18.94
N THR A 50 2.24 28.36 -19.04
CA THR A 50 2.46 27.47 -20.19
C THR A 50 1.48 26.31 -20.28
N SER A 51 0.72 26.00 -19.23
CA SER A 51 -0.26 24.90 -19.31
C SER A 51 -1.55 25.35 -19.98
N GLY A 52 -2.26 24.41 -20.62
CA GLY A 52 -3.60 24.64 -21.17
C GLY A 52 -4.70 24.70 -20.10
N PHE A 53 -4.35 24.57 -18.81
CA PHE A 53 -5.29 24.32 -17.72
C PHE A 53 -5.45 25.54 -16.80
N SER A 54 -6.69 25.87 -16.46
CA SER A 54 -7.04 26.90 -15.47
C SER A 54 -7.12 26.33 -14.05
N SER A 55 -7.56 25.08 -13.92
CA SER A 55 -7.49 24.30 -12.68
C SER A 55 -7.32 22.82 -12.98
N ILE A 56 -6.81 22.07 -12.01
CA ILE A 56 -6.69 20.62 -12.05
C ILE A 56 -7.41 20.08 -10.83
N SER A 57 -8.28 19.10 -11.04
CA SER A 57 -9.14 18.57 -9.99
C SER A 57 -8.32 17.74 -9.00
N PRO A 58 -8.44 17.97 -7.69
CA PRO A 58 -7.91 17.07 -6.68
C PRO A 58 -8.49 15.64 -6.76
N GLY A 59 -7.80 14.71 -6.10
CA GLY A 59 -8.30 13.38 -5.84
C GLY A 59 -9.48 13.38 -4.85
N LEU A 60 -10.09 12.21 -4.66
CA LEU A 60 -11.26 12.08 -3.79
C LEU A 60 -10.92 11.98 -2.29
N SER A 61 -9.64 11.88 -1.93
CA SER A 61 -9.17 11.79 -0.54
C SER A 61 -8.47 13.08 -0.12
N THR A 62 -8.93 13.67 0.99
CA THR A 62 -8.26 14.75 1.74
C THR A 62 -8.29 14.44 3.23
N PRO A 63 -7.37 15.01 4.03
CA PRO A 63 -7.49 15.03 5.48
C PRO A 63 -8.50 16.14 5.86
N TRP A 64 -9.30 15.92 6.89
CA TRP A 64 -10.45 16.74 7.37
C TRP A 64 -11.79 16.52 6.62
N GLY A 65 -12.95 16.42 7.27
CA GLY A 65 -13.31 16.73 8.67
C GLY A 65 -14.06 15.62 9.40
N THR A 66 -13.66 15.44 10.64
CA THR A 66 -14.11 14.57 11.73
C THR A 66 -15.54 14.87 12.25
N SER A 67 -16.48 15.24 11.38
CA SER A 67 -17.88 15.47 11.78
C SER A 67 -18.96 14.82 10.91
N ASP A 68 -18.67 14.31 9.72
CA ASP A 68 -19.72 13.78 8.83
C ASP A 68 -19.28 12.59 7.97
N TRP A 69 -18.36 11.78 8.50
CA TRP A 69 -17.88 10.61 7.79
C TRP A 69 -18.99 9.55 7.56
N GLY A 70 -20.10 9.63 8.30
CA GLY A 70 -21.19 8.65 8.32
C GLY A 70 -22.52 9.34 8.07
N THR A 71 -23.23 8.92 7.03
CA THR A 71 -24.55 9.38 6.51
C THR A 71 -24.58 10.40 5.35
N GLN A 72 -23.50 11.09 4.99
CA GLN A 72 -23.56 12.19 3.98
C GLN A 72 -22.99 11.91 2.58
N ILE A 73 -23.05 10.67 2.06
CA ILE A 73 -23.11 10.48 0.59
C ILE A 73 -24.56 10.33 0.11
N LEU A 74 -25.49 9.92 0.99
CA LEU A 74 -26.80 9.43 0.55
C LEU A 74 -28.02 10.25 0.96
N ASN A 75 -27.89 11.28 1.81
CA ASN A 75 -29.06 12.03 2.30
C ASN A 75 -29.13 13.50 1.89
N ARG A 76 -28.43 13.93 0.83
CA ARG A 76 -28.57 15.30 0.34
C ARG A 76 -28.72 15.40 -1.16
N GLN A 77 -29.80 16.09 -1.56
CA GLN A 77 -29.89 16.90 -2.78
C GLN A 77 -28.74 17.91 -2.90
N ASP A 78 -27.89 18.06 -1.87
CA ASP A 78 -26.62 18.79 -1.85
C ASP A 78 -25.38 17.87 -1.98
N ILE A 79 -25.19 17.19 -3.12
CA ILE A 79 -23.84 16.81 -3.60
C ILE A 79 -23.03 18.09 -3.99
N GLY A 80 -23.45 19.26 -3.50
CA GLY A 80 -23.42 20.54 -4.21
C GLY A 80 -22.35 21.53 -3.77
N SER A 81 -21.39 21.19 -2.91
CA SER A 81 -20.31 22.15 -2.61
C SER A 81 -18.97 21.55 -2.16
N ALA A 82 -18.95 20.50 -1.32
CA ALA A 82 -17.70 19.94 -0.80
C ALA A 82 -16.92 19.08 -1.83
N PHE A 83 -17.62 18.44 -2.77
CA PHE A 83 -17.03 17.57 -3.79
C PHE A 83 -17.03 18.17 -5.20
N GLN A 84 -17.56 19.39 -5.40
CA GLN A 84 -17.74 19.92 -6.77
C GLN A 84 -16.44 20.09 -7.57
N ASN A 85 -15.28 20.07 -6.89
CA ASN A 85 -13.98 20.15 -7.53
C ASN A 85 -13.14 18.87 -7.39
N GLN A 86 -13.58 17.87 -6.62
CA GLN A 86 -12.87 16.60 -6.45
C GLN A 86 -13.42 15.57 -7.43
N MET A 87 -12.66 15.29 -8.47
CA MET A 87 -13.11 14.43 -9.57
C MET A 87 -12.34 13.10 -9.63
N GLY A 88 -11.25 12.99 -8.89
CA GLY A 88 -10.41 11.80 -8.83
C GLY A 88 -9.19 11.86 -9.73
N LEU A 89 -8.23 10.97 -9.44
CA LEU A 89 -7.04 10.71 -10.23
C LEU A 89 -6.75 9.21 -10.23
N ALA A 90 -6.17 8.68 -11.30
CA ALA A 90 -5.84 7.27 -11.42
C ALA A 90 -4.47 7.07 -12.08
N PHE A 91 -3.77 6.02 -11.66
CA PHE A 91 -2.37 5.79 -12.02
C PHE A 91 -2.11 4.30 -12.28
N ASN A 92 -1.35 3.99 -13.33
CA ASN A 92 -0.99 2.62 -13.66
C ASN A 92 0.53 2.37 -13.58
N SER A 93 0.93 1.11 -13.72
CA SER A 93 2.31 0.63 -13.62
C SER A 93 3.17 1.03 -14.82
N LYS A 94 2.55 1.48 -15.92
CA LYS A 94 3.25 2.14 -17.04
C LYS A 94 3.58 3.61 -16.76
N GLY A 95 3.18 4.14 -15.61
CA GLY A 95 3.41 5.52 -15.21
C GLY A 95 2.44 6.52 -15.85
N GLN A 96 1.36 6.05 -16.48
CA GLN A 96 0.34 6.90 -17.07
C GLN A 96 -0.59 7.42 -15.97
N VAL A 97 -1.05 8.66 -16.10
CA VAL A 97 -1.90 9.30 -15.08
C VAL A 97 -3.15 9.86 -15.73
N ALA A 98 -4.32 9.41 -15.28
CA ALA A 98 -5.60 9.98 -15.67
C ALA A 98 -6.08 11.00 -14.62
N TYR A 99 -6.57 12.15 -15.05
CA TYR A 99 -7.07 13.21 -14.17
C TYR A 99 -8.04 14.15 -14.91
N PHE A 100 -8.81 14.94 -14.15
CA PHE A 100 -9.67 15.98 -14.73
C PHE A 100 -9.05 17.37 -14.59
N ALA A 101 -9.19 18.21 -15.62
CA ALA A 101 -8.72 19.58 -15.60
C ALA A 101 -9.71 20.53 -16.28
N GLN A 102 -9.85 21.75 -15.74
CA GLN A 102 -10.55 22.83 -16.44
C GLN A 102 -9.61 23.45 -17.47
N LEU A 103 -10.11 23.62 -18.70
CA LEU A 103 -9.33 24.20 -19.79
C LEU A 103 -9.39 25.74 -19.72
N LYS A 104 -8.29 26.42 -20.07
CA LYS A 104 -8.28 27.89 -20.23
C LYS A 104 -9.25 28.37 -21.32
N THR A 105 -9.53 27.51 -22.30
CA THR A 105 -10.50 27.76 -23.38
C THR A 105 -11.95 27.54 -22.95
N GLY A 106 -12.18 27.08 -21.71
CA GLY A 106 -13.49 26.69 -21.20
C GLY A 106 -13.77 25.19 -21.32
N GLY A 107 -14.62 24.67 -20.42
CA GLY A 107 -14.94 23.25 -20.29
C GLY A 107 -13.95 22.46 -19.44
N THR A 108 -14.35 21.24 -19.08
CA THR A 108 -13.56 20.26 -18.35
C THR A 108 -13.07 19.18 -19.30
N ALA A 109 -11.80 18.80 -19.19
CA ALA A 109 -11.21 17.67 -19.90
C ALA A 109 -10.91 16.51 -18.94
N LEU A 110 -11.19 15.28 -19.37
CA LEU A 110 -10.57 14.07 -18.86
C LEU A 110 -9.28 13.86 -19.65
N VAL A 111 -8.14 13.87 -18.96
CA VAL A 111 -6.81 13.88 -19.56
C VAL A 111 -6.07 12.62 -19.15
N LEU A 112 -5.34 12.01 -20.10
CA LEU A 112 -4.34 11.00 -19.83
C LEU A 112 -2.95 11.57 -20.11
N TYR A 113 -2.10 11.61 -19.09
CA TYR A 113 -0.68 11.83 -19.26
C TYR A 113 0.02 10.53 -19.65
N ASP A 114 0.81 10.56 -20.72
CA ASP A 114 1.66 9.45 -21.13
C ASP A 114 3.14 9.78 -20.88
N PRO A 115 3.85 9.06 -19.99
CA PRO A 115 5.25 9.34 -19.68
C PRO A 115 6.19 9.07 -20.85
N LYS A 116 5.80 8.24 -21.84
CA LYS A 116 6.64 7.95 -23.01
C LYS A 116 6.71 9.13 -23.95
N SER A 117 5.55 9.70 -24.30
CA SER A 117 5.46 10.89 -25.13
C SER A 117 5.67 12.19 -24.35
N LYS A 118 5.55 12.15 -23.01
CA LYS A 118 5.53 13.32 -22.11
C LYS A 118 4.41 14.31 -22.49
N GLN A 119 3.28 13.78 -22.96
CA GLN A 119 2.15 14.58 -23.43
C GLN A 119 0.90 14.33 -22.59
N ASN A 120 0.08 15.38 -22.49
CA ASN A 120 -1.27 15.34 -21.96
C ASN A 120 -2.25 15.17 -23.12
N ILE A 121 -2.98 14.06 -23.13
CA ILE A 121 -3.90 13.68 -24.21
C ILE A 121 -5.33 13.77 -23.67
N ASN A 122 -6.18 14.56 -24.31
CA ASN A 122 -7.58 14.65 -23.95
C ASN A 122 -8.31 13.36 -24.38
N ILE A 123 -8.88 12.65 -23.41
CA ILE A 123 -9.74 11.47 -23.64
C ILE A 123 -11.17 11.92 -23.94
N ALA A 124 -11.67 12.87 -23.15
CA ALA A 124 -13.01 13.43 -23.29
C ALA A 124 -13.02 14.89 -22.85
N ILE A 125 -13.92 15.70 -23.42
CA ILE A 125 -14.05 17.13 -23.08
C ILE A 125 -15.55 17.48 -22.99
N THR A 126 -15.96 18.25 -22.00
CA THR A 126 -17.33 18.79 -21.94
C THR A 126 -17.57 19.81 -23.05
N GLY A 127 -18.80 19.91 -23.54
CA GLY A 127 -19.17 20.78 -24.66
C GLY A 127 -19.13 20.08 -26.02
N SER A 128 -18.50 18.90 -26.13
CA SER A 128 -18.57 18.03 -27.31
C SER A 128 -19.73 17.01 -27.19
N GLU A 129 -19.48 15.79 -26.73
CA GLU A 129 -20.50 14.75 -26.45
C GLU A 129 -21.09 14.92 -25.04
N PHE A 130 -20.28 15.38 -24.09
CA PHE A 130 -20.62 15.45 -22.67
C PHE A 130 -21.03 16.85 -22.22
N SER A 131 -22.00 16.93 -21.33
CA SER A 131 -22.37 18.15 -20.61
C SER A 131 -21.61 18.30 -19.30
N SER A 132 -21.36 17.19 -18.59
CA SER A 132 -20.55 17.16 -17.37
C SER A 132 -19.92 15.79 -17.13
N PHE A 133 -18.97 15.75 -16.20
CA PHE A 133 -18.42 14.51 -15.65
C PHE A 133 -18.89 14.33 -14.20
N ASN A 134 -18.95 13.09 -13.73
CA ASN A 134 -19.18 12.76 -12.33
C ASN A 134 -17.87 12.34 -11.66
N PRO A 135 -17.75 12.45 -10.32
CA PRO A 135 -16.53 12.06 -9.62
C PRO A 135 -16.21 10.56 -9.72
N GLY A 136 -14.92 10.26 -9.90
CA GLY A 136 -14.40 8.90 -9.96
C GLY A 136 -13.92 8.49 -11.34
N ILE A 137 -12.66 8.08 -11.40
CA ILE A 137 -12.00 7.50 -12.57
C ILE A 137 -11.17 6.31 -12.16
N SER A 138 -10.92 5.42 -13.11
CA SER A 138 -9.97 4.32 -12.95
C SER A 138 -9.28 4.05 -14.28
N LEU A 139 -8.04 3.57 -14.21
CA LEU A 139 -7.12 3.43 -15.34
C LEU A 139 -6.50 2.04 -15.27
N ASN A 140 -6.58 1.28 -16.36
CA ASN A 140 -5.91 -0.02 -16.44
C ASN A 140 -4.54 0.07 -17.14
N GLU A 141 -3.83 -1.05 -17.21
CA GLU A 141 -2.52 -1.12 -17.85
C GLU A 141 -2.60 -0.93 -19.38
N ASN A 142 -3.76 -1.11 -20.01
CA ASN A 142 -3.92 -0.88 -21.46
C ASN A 142 -4.05 0.62 -21.82
N GLY A 143 -4.09 1.49 -20.82
CA GLY A 143 -4.35 2.92 -21.00
C GLY A 143 -5.82 3.24 -21.25
N GLU A 144 -6.72 2.30 -20.90
CA GLU A 144 -8.16 2.52 -20.93
C GLU A 144 -8.59 3.21 -19.63
N VAL A 145 -9.35 4.29 -19.77
CA VAL A 145 -9.87 5.08 -18.65
C VAL A 145 -11.36 4.83 -18.54
N ALA A 146 -11.79 4.29 -17.40
CA ALA A 146 -13.20 4.22 -17.04
C ALA A 146 -13.62 5.51 -16.31
N PHE A 147 -14.79 6.05 -16.65
CA PHE A 147 -15.31 7.29 -16.08
C PHE A 147 -16.85 7.34 -16.14
N SER A 148 -17.45 8.21 -15.32
CA SER A 148 -18.88 8.51 -15.38
C SER A 148 -19.10 9.92 -15.95
N ALA A 149 -20.07 10.05 -16.86
CA ALA A 149 -20.37 11.32 -17.52
C ALA A 149 -21.87 11.48 -17.83
N VAL A 150 -22.32 12.73 -17.90
CA VAL A 150 -23.63 13.11 -18.39
C VAL A 150 -23.49 13.61 -19.82
N ASP A 151 -24.25 13.06 -20.75
CA ASP A 151 -24.26 13.51 -22.13
C ASP A 151 -25.09 14.81 -22.30
N LYS A 152 -25.13 15.35 -23.51
CA LYS A 152 -25.96 16.54 -23.82
C LYS A 152 -27.48 16.31 -23.74
N LYS A 153 -27.93 15.06 -23.70
CA LYS A 153 -29.34 14.68 -23.54
C LYS A 153 -29.72 14.47 -22.07
N GLY A 154 -28.77 14.61 -21.14
CA GLY A 154 -28.98 14.38 -19.72
C GLY A 154 -28.86 12.91 -19.30
N ILE A 155 -28.41 12.03 -20.20
CA ILE A 155 -28.20 10.61 -19.88
C ILE A 155 -26.88 10.48 -19.13
N THR A 156 -26.93 9.89 -17.94
CA THR A 156 -25.71 9.54 -17.21
C THR A 156 -25.25 8.15 -17.65
N SER A 157 -23.95 7.99 -17.89
CA SER A 157 -23.37 6.73 -18.37
C SER A 157 -22.03 6.44 -17.69
N ILE A 158 -21.73 5.15 -17.55
CA ILE A 158 -20.40 4.62 -17.27
C ILE A 158 -19.77 4.25 -18.60
N LYS A 159 -18.62 4.86 -18.91
CA LYS A 159 -17.92 4.72 -20.19
C LYS A 159 -16.46 4.34 -19.98
N VAL A 160 -15.91 3.69 -20.99
CA VAL A 160 -14.46 3.43 -21.13
C VAL A 160 -13.97 4.11 -22.40
N GLY A 161 -12.88 4.86 -22.30
CA GLY A 161 -12.20 5.51 -23.43
C GLY A 161 -10.70 5.19 -23.44
N ASN A 162 -10.08 5.24 -24.62
CA ASN A 162 -8.64 5.07 -24.79
C ASN A 162 -8.15 6.10 -25.83
N PRO A 163 -7.01 6.78 -25.62
CA PRO A 163 -6.52 7.77 -26.58
C PRO A 163 -6.18 7.17 -27.96
N LYS A 164 -6.03 5.85 -28.06
CA LYS A 164 -5.71 5.13 -29.31
C LYS A 164 -6.93 4.73 -30.12
N THR A 165 -8.14 4.89 -29.58
CA THR A 165 -9.39 4.48 -30.24
C THR A 165 -10.31 5.67 -30.46
N THR A 166 -11.11 5.64 -31.52
CA THR A 166 -12.16 6.62 -31.73
C THR A 166 -13.44 6.18 -31.02
N GLY A 167 -13.98 7.06 -30.16
CA GLY A 167 -15.25 6.83 -29.46
C GLY A 167 -15.12 6.20 -28.06
N PHE A 168 -16.28 5.94 -27.47
CA PHE A 168 -16.40 5.43 -26.10
C PHE A 168 -17.20 4.14 -26.07
N LYS A 169 -16.75 3.21 -25.24
CA LYS A 169 -17.46 1.98 -24.93
C LYS A 169 -18.38 2.21 -23.73
N THR A 170 -19.68 2.20 -23.96
CA THR A 170 -20.67 2.30 -22.86
C THR A 170 -20.76 0.98 -22.12
N ILE A 171 -20.60 1.02 -20.80
CA ILE A 171 -20.76 -0.14 -19.91
C ILE A 171 -22.20 -0.23 -19.39
N ALA A 172 -22.74 0.91 -18.93
CA ALA A 172 -24.10 1.06 -18.43
C ALA A 172 -24.54 2.52 -18.57
N ASP A 173 -25.85 2.75 -18.65
CA ASP A 173 -26.43 4.10 -18.66
C ASP A 173 -27.81 4.15 -17.96
N THR A 174 -28.32 5.36 -17.78
CA THR A 174 -29.61 5.62 -17.13
C THR A 174 -30.82 5.51 -18.06
N THR A 175 -30.65 5.05 -19.31
CA THR A 175 -31.78 4.73 -20.18
C THR A 175 -32.30 3.30 -19.97
N GLY A 176 -31.45 2.44 -19.40
CA GLY A 176 -31.77 1.05 -19.10
C GLY A 176 -32.25 0.81 -17.66
N ASN A 177 -31.61 -0.16 -17.00
CA ASN A 177 -32.02 -0.64 -15.68
C ASN A 177 -31.63 0.28 -14.51
N PHE A 178 -30.96 1.40 -14.78
CA PHE A 178 -30.42 2.29 -13.76
C PHE A 178 -31.10 3.66 -13.78
N SER A 179 -31.32 4.24 -12.60
CA SER A 179 -31.74 5.63 -12.44
C SER A 179 -30.57 6.56 -12.13
N SER A 180 -29.51 6.06 -11.49
CA SER A 180 -28.27 6.80 -11.24
C SER A 180 -27.10 5.86 -10.93
N PHE A 181 -25.90 6.44 -10.84
CA PHE A 181 -24.67 5.77 -10.41
C PHE A 181 -24.08 6.52 -9.22
N ALA A 182 -23.40 5.82 -8.32
CA ALA A 182 -22.64 6.46 -7.24
C ALA A 182 -21.29 6.95 -7.77
N PRO A 183 -20.64 7.91 -7.08
CA PRO A 183 -19.26 8.26 -7.36
C PRO A 183 -18.35 7.04 -7.31
N GLY A 184 -17.36 7.00 -8.20
CA GLY A 184 -16.33 5.97 -8.25
C GLY A 184 -16.71 4.68 -8.96
N LEU A 185 -15.68 4.06 -9.52
CA LEU A 185 -15.69 2.81 -10.28
C LEU A 185 -14.26 2.27 -10.27
N SER A 186 -14.07 1.07 -10.80
CA SER A 186 -12.73 0.48 -10.96
C SER A 186 -12.71 -0.36 -12.23
N ILE A 187 -11.62 -0.32 -12.99
CA ILE A 187 -11.42 -1.10 -14.23
C ILE A 187 -10.19 -1.99 -14.08
N ASN A 188 -10.29 -3.24 -14.53
CA ASN A 188 -9.14 -4.14 -14.61
C ASN A 188 -8.54 -4.20 -16.03
N ASP A 189 -7.43 -4.92 -16.18
CA ASP A 189 -6.70 -5.03 -17.45
C ASP A 189 -7.45 -5.78 -18.55
N SER A 190 -8.51 -6.52 -18.19
CA SER A 190 -9.42 -7.14 -19.16
C SER A 190 -10.52 -6.18 -19.65
N GLY A 191 -10.52 -4.93 -19.19
CA GLY A 191 -11.51 -3.92 -19.53
C GLY A 191 -12.88 -4.14 -18.87
N THR A 192 -12.92 -4.92 -17.77
CA THR A 192 -14.13 -5.10 -16.96
C THR A 192 -14.19 -4.00 -15.91
N VAL A 193 -15.35 -3.35 -15.82
CA VAL A 193 -15.59 -2.23 -14.91
C VAL A 193 -16.52 -2.67 -13.80
N ALA A 194 -16.08 -2.52 -12.55
CA ALA A 194 -16.91 -2.59 -11.36
C ALA A 194 -17.47 -1.21 -11.03
N PHE A 195 -18.78 -1.13 -10.80
CA PHE A 195 -19.46 0.12 -10.48
C PHE A 195 -20.68 -0.16 -9.60
N TRP A 196 -21.18 0.88 -8.94
CA TRP A 196 -22.43 0.82 -8.18
C TRP A 196 -23.56 1.45 -9.01
N GLY A 197 -24.76 0.86 -8.96
CA GLY A 197 -25.92 1.35 -9.68
C GLY A 197 -27.21 1.34 -8.85
N ASN A 198 -27.99 2.41 -9.02
CA ASN A 198 -29.34 2.55 -8.47
C ASN A 198 -30.36 2.02 -9.48
N SER A 199 -31.29 1.16 -9.08
CA SER A 199 -32.27 0.62 -10.04
C SER A 199 -33.29 1.67 -10.48
N SER A 200 -33.61 1.68 -11.78
CA SER A 200 -34.71 2.50 -12.32
C SER A 200 -36.09 2.01 -11.85
N LYS A 201 -36.24 0.70 -11.64
CA LYS A 201 -37.51 0.09 -11.23
C LYS A 201 -37.83 0.29 -9.75
N TYR A 202 -36.81 0.22 -8.89
CA TYR A 202 -37.00 0.23 -7.43
C TYR A 202 -36.44 1.49 -6.74
N GLY A 203 -35.79 2.38 -7.51
CA GLY A 203 -35.17 3.60 -7.00
C GLY A 203 -34.12 3.32 -5.93
N ASP A 204 -34.00 4.24 -4.97
CA ASP A 204 -33.01 4.18 -3.88
C ASP A 204 -33.19 3.00 -2.91
N LYS A 205 -34.29 2.23 -3.04
CA LYS A 205 -34.54 1.03 -2.23
C LYS A 205 -33.73 -0.17 -2.69
N TYR A 206 -33.15 -0.12 -3.89
CA TYR A 206 -32.37 -1.21 -4.45
C TYR A 206 -31.10 -0.68 -5.11
N LYS A 207 -30.00 -0.92 -4.41
CA LYS A 207 -28.66 -0.39 -4.60
C LYS A 207 -27.70 -1.57 -4.57
N ASP A 208 -26.93 -1.73 -5.64
CA ASP A 208 -26.15 -2.93 -5.84
C ASP A 208 -24.86 -2.64 -6.63
N VAL A 209 -23.88 -3.54 -6.54
CA VAL A 209 -22.61 -3.50 -7.24
C VAL A 209 -22.69 -4.39 -8.46
N TYR A 210 -22.23 -3.88 -9.59
CA TYR A 210 -22.25 -4.58 -10.87
C TYR A 210 -20.86 -4.61 -11.48
N ILE A 211 -20.59 -5.65 -12.27
CA ILE A 211 -19.51 -5.64 -13.26
C ILE A 211 -20.06 -5.72 -14.67
N GLY A 212 -19.37 -5.06 -15.60
CA GLY A 212 -19.68 -5.12 -17.02
C GLY A 212 -18.46 -4.82 -17.89
N ASN A 213 -18.48 -5.31 -19.11
CA ASN A 213 -17.42 -5.07 -20.10
C ASN A 213 -18.02 -4.52 -21.41
N GLY A 214 -19.17 -3.85 -21.37
CA GLY A 214 -19.79 -3.17 -22.52
C GLY A 214 -20.34 -4.07 -23.63
N ASN A 215 -20.50 -5.37 -23.39
CA ASN A 215 -21.19 -6.30 -24.31
C ASN A 215 -22.71 -6.38 -24.06
N GLY A 216 -23.26 -5.52 -23.20
CA GLY A 216 -24.67 -5.52 -22.78
C GLY A 216 -25.00 -6.45 -21.61
N ASN A 217 -24.10 -7.36 -21.21
CA ASN A 217 -24.29 -8.23 -20.06
C ASN A 217 -23.68 -7.60 -18.80
N LEU A 218 -24.49 -7.47 -17.76
CA LEU A 218 -24.07 -7.03 -16.44
C LEU A 218 -24.23 -8.15 -15.43
N THR A 219 -23.22 -8.35 -14.59
CA THR A 219 -23.28 -9.32 -13.49
C THR A 219 -23.50 -8.55 -12.19
N ASN A 220 -24.55 -8.91 -11.45
CA ASN A 220 -24.77 -8.43 -10.09
C ASN A 220 -23.78 -9.15 -9.15
N VAL A 221 -22.90 -8.36 -8.52
CA VAL A 221 -21.80 -8.82 -7.69
C VAL A 221 -22.24 -9.00 -6.24
N SER A 222 -23.03 -8.08 -5.67
CA SER A 222 -23.43 -8.19 -4.26
C SER A 222 -24.56 -9.20 -4.05
N LYS A 223 -25.22 -9.62 -5.14
CA LYS A 223 -26.35 -10.55 -5.16
C LYS A 223 -27.50 -10.10 -4.26
N CYS A 224 -27.64 -8.79 -4.02
CA CYS A 224 -28.81 -8.32 -3.30
C CYS A 224 -30.03 -8.58 -4.19
N SER A 225 -31.11 -9.08 -3.61
CA SER A 225 -32.37 -9.27 -4.31
C SER A 225 -33.31 -8.11 -3.99
N PRO A 226 -34.13 -7.65 -4.94
CA PRO A 226 -35.12 -6.63 -4.65
C PRO A 226 -36.08 -7.14 -3.57
N PRO A 227 -36.52 -6.29 -2.63
CA PRO A 227 -37.42 -6.71 -1.56
C PRO A 227 -38.74 -7.24 -2.14
N VAL A 228 -39.06 -8.49 -1.82
CA VAL A 228 -40.36 -9.12 -2.13
C VAL A 228 -41.31 -8.83 -0.97
N GLY A 229 -42.01 -7.68 -1.01
CA GLY A 229 -42.97 -7.27 0.04
C GLY A 229 -42.50 -6.07 0.90
N PRO A 230 -43.19 -5.75 2.02
CA PRO A 230 -42.81 -4.63 2.89
C PRO A 230 -41.45 -4.90 3.53
N VAL A 231 -40.44 -4.16 3.03
CA VAL A 231 -39.05 -3.98 3.51
C VAL A 231 -38.66 -4.92 4.67
N GLN A 232 -38.33 -6.17 4.34
CA GLN A 232 -37.47 -6.96 5.22
C GLN A 232 -36.03 -6.80 4.73
N ILE A 233 -35.12 -6.52 5.65
CA ILE A 233 -33.68 -6.60 5.40
C ILE A 233 -33.41 -8.07 5.10
N LEU A 234 -33.29 -8.40 3.82
CA LEU A 234 -32.91 -9.74 3.39
C LEU A 234 -31.41 -9.85 3.63
N THR A 235 -31.00 -10.56 4.67
CA THR A 235 -29.64 -11.06 4.78
C THR A 235 -29.56 -12.29 3.88
N PRO A 236 -28.89 -12.24 2.70
CA PRO A 236 -28.70 -13.45 1.92
C PRO A 236 -27.86 -14.43 2.75
N SER A 237 -27.84 -15.72 2.35
CA SER A 237 -27.04 -16.75 3.03
C SER A 237 -25.53 -16.43 3.10
N ASN A 238 -25.08 -15.43 2.35
CA ASN A 238 -23.72 -14.89 2.35
C ASN A 238 -23.42 -13.90 3.49
N GLY A 239 -24.42 -13.51 4.31
CA GLY A 239 -24.25 -12.64 5.46
C GLY A 239 -24.08 -11.14 5.15
N ILE A 240 -24.34 -10.70 3.92
CA ILE A 240 -24.38 -9.27 3.55
C ILE A 240 -25.70 -8.65 4.03
N GLU A 241 -25.65 -7.42 4.55
CA GLU A 241 -26.86 -6.60 4.72
C GLU A 241 -27.16 -5.85 3.43
N CYS A 242 -28.37 -6.07 2.89
CA CYS A 242 -28.85 -5.43 1.67
C CYS A 242 -29.86 -4.31 2.01
N PRO A 243 -29.88 -3.20 1.23
CA PRO A 243 -28.99 -2.89 0.11
C PRO A 243 -27.53 -2.60 0.53
N VAL A 244 -26.58 -2.77 -0.39
CA VAL A 244 -25.18 -2.41 -0.12
C VAL A 244 -24.94 -0.91 -0.21
N ASN A 245 -23.92 -0.44 0.51
CA ASN A 245 -23.60 0.96 0.61
C ASN A 245 -23.15 1.56 -0.72
N ALA A 246 -23.62 2.78 -1.02
CA ALA A 246 -23.25 3.53 -2.21
C ALA A 246 -21.82 4.03 -2.11
N GLN A 247 -20.90 3.16 -2.51
CA GLN A 247 -19.48 3.41 -2.44
C GLN A 247 -18.77 2.88 -3.68
N ARG A 248 -17.47 3.12 -3.72
CA ARG A 248 -16.60 2.82 -4.85
C ARG A 248 -16.18 1.34 -4.75
N PRO A 249 -16.72 0.40 -5.55
CA PRO A 249 -16.16 -0.95 -5.60
C PRO A 249 -14.78 -0.92 -6.25
N SER A 250 -13.91 -1.88 -5.93
CA SER A 250 -12.59 -2.04 -6.56
C SER A 250 -12.49 -3.43 -7.19
N ILE A 251 -11.91 -3.54 -8.38
CA ILE A 251 -11.74 -4.81 -9.10
C ILE A 251 -10.26 -5.04 -9.43
N ASN A 252 -9.78 -6.26 -9.22
CA ASN A 252 -8.41 -6.63 -9.58
C ASN A 252 -8.34 -7.36 -10.94
N ASN A 253 -7.12 -7.70 -11.38
CA ASN A 253 -6.88 -8.34 -12.67
C ASN A 253 -7.34 -9.81 -12.74
N LYS A 254 -7.67 -10.42 -11.61
CA LYS A 254 -8.35 -11.73 -11.56
C LYS A 254 -9.87 -11.61 -11.73
N GLY A 255 -10.40 -10.38 -11.72
CA GLY A 255 -11.84 -10.12 -11.75
C GLY A 255 -12.50 -10.21 -10.38
N GLU A 256 -11.73 -10.32 -9.30
CA GLU A 256 -12.27 -10.26 -7.94
C GLU A 256 -12.70 -8.82 -7.62
N VAL A 257 -13.86 -8.66 -6.99
CA VAL A 257 -14.43 -7.34 -6.69
C VAL A 257 -14.56 -7.15 -5.18
N ALA A 258 -13.86 -6.17 -4.63
CA ALA A 258 -14.08 -5.74 -3.26
C ALA A 258 -15.14 -4.64 -3.17
N PHE A 259 -16.06 -4.78 -2.21
CA PHE A 259 -17.14 -3.85 -1.95
C PHE A 259 -17.51 -3.86 -0.46
N VAL A 260 -18.32 -2.89 -0.02
CA VAL A 260 -18.77 -2.79 1.37
C VAL A 260 -20.28 -2.94 1.49
N GLY A 261 -20.70 -3.61 2.56
CA GLY A 261 -22.07 -3.56 3.07
C GLY A 261 -22.13 -2.73 4.36
N ASP A 262 -23.28 -2.71 5.02
CA ASP A 262 -23.40 -2.06 6.33
C ASP A 262 -22.61 -2.81 7.41
N ASN A 263 -22.61 -4.13 7.36
CA ASN A 263 -22.02 -4.97 8.41
C ASN A 263 -20.59 -5.47 8.09
N GLY A 264 -19.96 -4.99 7.02
CA GLY A 264 -18.61 -5.44 6.69
C GLY A 264 -18.08 -5.09 5.31
N VAL A 265 -16.90 -5.63 5.05
CA VAL A 265 -16.19 -5.61 3.77
C VAL A 265 -16.27 -7.01 3.14
N PHE A 266 -16.56 -7.05 1.86
CA PHE A 266 -16.81 -8.28 1.11
C PHE A 266 -15.96 -8.31 -0.16
N LYS A 267 -15.65 -9.53 -0.60
CA LYS A 267 -15.01 -9.80 -1.88
C LYS A 267 -15.87 -10.76 -2.66
N TRP A 268 -16.17 -10.44 -3.91
CA TRP A 268 -16.76 -11.37 -4.86
C TRP A 268 -15.68 -11.97 -5.75
N ASP A 269 -15.78 -13.26 -6.01
CA ASP A 269 -14.92 -13.97 -6.94
C ASP A 269 -15.73 -15.10 -7.59
N ALA A 270 -15.82 -15.07 -8.93
CA ALA A 270 -16.48 -16.08 -9.76
C ALA A 270 -17.88 -16.51 -9.28
N GLY A 271 -18.69 -15.56 -8.79
CA GLY A 271 -20.04 -15.84 -8.31
C GLY A 271 -20.11 -16.25 -6.84
N ILE A 272 -19.00 -16.30 -6.10
CA ILE A 272 -18.97 -16.55 -4.66
C ILE A 272 -18.64 -15.25 -3.94
N ILE A 273 -19.28 -15.03 -2.80
CA ILE A 273 -19.03 -13.86 -1.95
C ILE A 273 -18.33 -14.33 -0.69
N TYR A 274 -17.17 -13.76 -0.44
CA TYR A 274 -16.34 -13.95 0.73
C TYR A 274 -16.46 -12.74 1.65
N LYS A 275 -16.62 -13.01 2.94
CA LYS A 275 -16.53 -11.98 3.98
C LYS A 275 -15.06 -11.72 4.26
N ILE A 276 -14.60 -10.50 4.02
CA ILE A 276 -13.22 -10.07 4.31
C ILE A 276 -13.10 -9.58 5.74
N MET A 277 -14.07 -8.77 6.18
CA MET A 277 -14.12 -8.26 7.54
C MET A 277 -15.57 -8.01 7.97
N SER A 278 -15.88 -8.40 9.21
CA SER A 278 -17.14 -8.05 9.88
C SER A 278 -16.91 -8.18 11.38
N ASP A 279 -16.74 -7.05 12.06
CA ASP A 279 -16.59 -6.99 13.51
C ASP A 279 -17.45 -5.84 14.06
N PRO A 280 -18.73 -6.11 14.38
CA PRO A 280 -19.63 -5.10 14.92
C PRO A 280 -19.31 -4.71 16.38
N TYR A 281 -18.44 -5.47 17.05
CA TYR A 281 -18.03 -5.16 18.42
C TYR A 281 -16.94 -4.08 18.40
N THR A 282 -15.96 -4.22 17.52
CA THR A 282 -14.89 -3.23 17.38
C THR A 282 -15.30 -2.05 16.52
N TYR A 283 -16.07 -2.28 15.44
CA TYR A 283 -16.41 -1.26 14.45
C TYR A 283 -17.92 -1.01 14.37
N LYS A 284 -18.29 0.23 14.10
CA LYS A 284 -19.69 0.65 13.95
C LYS A 284 -20.26 0.10 12.63
N ASN A 285 -21.47 -0.46 12.65
CA ASN A 285 -22.19 -0.79 11.41
C ASN A 285 -22.41 0.47 10.54
N GLY A 286 -22.27 0.31 9.23
CA GLY A 286 -22.30 1.37 8.23
C GLY A 286 -21.02 2.21 8.18
N SER A 287 -19.98 1.88 8.95
CA SER A 287 -18.73 2.66 8.97
C SER A 287 -17.65 2.16 8.02
N TYR A 288 -17.80 0.97 7.45
CA TYR A 288 -16.84 0.43 6.49
C TYR A 288 -16.86 1.26 5.21
N HIS A 289 -15.69 1.63 4.69
CA HIS A 289 -15.64 2.40 3.45
C HIS A 289 -14.41 2.24 2.57
N ASP A 290 -14.56 2.64 1.31
CA ASP A 290 -13.51 2.74 0.29
C ASP A 290 -12.65 1.47 0.16
N PRO A 291 -13.26 0.32 -0.15
CA PRO A 291 -12.52 -0.90 -0.38
C PRO A 291 -11.61 -0.72 -1.61
N ASN A 292 -10.37 -1.19 -1.51
CA ASN A 292 -9.42 -1.22 -2.61
C ASN A 292 -8.66 -2.55 -2.61
N ILE A 293 -8.75 -3.32 -3.70
CA ILE A 293 -8.22 -4.67 -3.81
C ILE A 293 -7.02 -4.72 -4.75
N ASN A 294 -5.98 -5.46 -4.36
CA ASN A 294 -4.83 -5.74 -5.23
C ASN A 294 -4.97 -7.12 -5.92
N ASP A 295 -4.06 -7.46 -6.82
CA ASP A 295 -4.08 -8.73 -7.58
C ASP A 295 -3.76 -9.96 -6.71
N LEU A 296 -3.26 -9.77 -5.49
CA LEU A 296 -3.16 -10.84 -4.49
C LEU A 296 -4.49 -11.12 -3.78
N GLY A 297 -5.52 -10.31 -4.03
CA GLY A 297 -6.84 -10.42 -3.41
C GLY A 297 -6.90 -9.85 -2.00
N ARG A 298 -5.88 -9.09 -1.59
CA ARG A 298 -5.83 -8.35 -0.33
C ARG A 298 -6.56 -7.03 -0.49
N VAL A 299 -7.41 -6.69 0.48
CA VAL A 299 -8.31 -5.54 0.45
C VAL A 299 -7.91 -4.56 1.54
N SER A 300 -7.64 -3.31 1.14
CA SER A 300 -7.58 -2.18 2.07
C SER A 300 -8.94 -1.50 2.19
N TYR A 301 -9.25 -0.96 3.37
CA TYR A 301 -10.52 -0.29 3.65
C TYR A 301 -10.43 0.58 4.91
N GLY A 302 -11.31 1.56 5.02
CA GLY A 302 -11.52 2.32 6.25
C GLY A 302 -12.67 1.75 7.08
N ALA A 303 -12.61 1.90 8.40
CA ALA A 303 -13.69 1.56 9.33
C ALA A 303 -13.63 2.41 10.59
N TRP A 304 -14.76 2.62 11.27
CA TRP A 304 -14.78 3.42 12.51
C TRP A 304 -15.03 2.56 13.70
N ARG A 305 -14.26 2.82 14.76
CA ARG A 305 -14.40 2.08 16.01
C ARG A 305 -15.67 2.44 16.75
N ASN A 306 -16.22 1.47 17.47
CA ASN A 306 -17.39 1.59 18.35
C ASN A 306 -17.01 2.22 19.71
N VAL A 307 -16.23 3.30 19.68
CA VAL A 307 -15.79 4.06 20.86
C VAL A 307 -16.10 5.55 20.67
N SER A 308 -16.08 6.33 21.74
CA SER A 308 -16.42 7.76 21.72
C SER A 308 -15.59 8.55 20.70
N TYR A 309 -16.30 9.30 19.84
CA TYR A 309 -15.91 10.23 18.77
C TYR A 309 -14.60 9.95 17.98
N ASN A 310 -14.76 9.81 16.66
CA ASN A 310 -13.72 10.02 15.63
C ASN A 310 -12.53 9.05 15.64
N SER A 311 -12.72 7.78 16.00
CA SER A 311 -11.69 6.74 15.85
C SER A 311 -11.81 6.03 14.50
N ALA A 312 -11.33 6.65 13.41
CA ALA A 312 -11.21 6.00 12.11
C ALA A 312 -9.94 5.16 12.04
N ASN A 313 -10.03 3.99 11.44
CA ASN A 313 -8.91 3.09 11.16
C ASN A 313 -8.83 2.83 9.66
N LEU A 314 -7.61 2.77 9.16
CA LEU A 314 -7.27 2.22 7.86
C LEU A 314 -6.71 0.82 8.08
N LEU A 315 -7.31 -0.16 7.42
CA LEU A 315 -6.99 -1.56 7.57
C LEU A 315 -6.63 -2.17 6.23
N THR A 316 -5.93 -3.30 6.29
CA THR A 316 -5.81 -4.24 5.18
C THR A 316 -6.10 -5.66 5.63
N SER A 317 -6.69 -6.46 4.75
CA SER A 317 -7.12 -7.82 5.06
C SER A 317 -7.10 -8.76 3.85
N ASP A 318 -6.75 -10.01 4.08
CA ASP A 318 -6.91 -11.11 3.12
C ASP A 318 -8.13 -12.00 3.44
N GLY A 319 -8.96 -11.60 4.41
CA GLY A 319 -10.09 -12.37 4.94
C GLY A 319 -9.72 -13.32 6.08
N ASN A 320 -8.44 -13.57 6.34
CA ASN A 320 -7.95 -14.39 7.45
C ASN A 320 -7.22 -13.55 8.50
N THR A 321 -6.48 -12.55 8.06
CA THR A 321 -5.62 -11.68 8.84
C THR A 321 -5.99 -10.23 8.55
N ASN A 322 -6.11 -9.44 9.60
CA ASN A 322 -6.37 -8.01 9.51
C ASN A 322 -5.19 -7.26 10.11
N TYR A 323 -4.65 -6.29 9.36
CA TYR A 323 -3.59 -5.41 9.84
C TYR A 323 -4.13 -3.99 9.96
N LEU A 324 -3.92 -3.37 11.12
CA LEU A 324 -4.10 -1.94 11.28
C LEU A 324 -2.91 -1.26 10.59
N ILE A 325 -3.20 -0.41 9.60
CA ILE A 325 -2.18 0.30 8.83
C ILE A 325 -2.01 1.72 9.37
N ALA A 326 -3.14 2.38 9.63
CA ALA A 326 -3.14 3.67 10.30
C ALA A 326 -4.46 3.86 11.06
N GLY A 327 -4.51 4.80 11.98
CA GLY A 327 -5.77 5.18 12.62
C GLY A 327 -5.69 6.55 13.26
N ASN A 328 -6.82 7.04 13.73
CA ASN A 328 -6.93 8.26 14.57
C ASN A 328 -6.46 7.95 15.99
N THR A 329 -5.26 7.40 16.06
CA THR A 329 -4.51 7.11 17.26
C THR A 329 -3.14 7.72 17.05
N LEU A 330 -2.56 8.24 18.12
CA LEU A 330 -1.19 8.71 18.13
C LEU A 330 -0.26 7.73 17.38
N PRO A 331 0.69 8.22 16.56
CA PRO A 331 1.05 9.62 16.32
C PRO A 331 0.12 10.44 15.41
N LEU A 332 -0.93 9.86 14.82
CA LEU A 332 -1.83 10.57 13.92
C LEU A 332 -3.09 11.04 14.65
N HIS A 333 -3.51 12.27 14.35
CA HIS A 333 -4.78 12.83 14.77
C HIS A 333 -5.91 12.39 13.84
N SER A 334 -5.69 12.47 12.53
CA SER A 334 -6.66 12.13 11.51
C SER A 334 -6.02 11.37 10.34
N ILE A 335 -6.81 10.52 9.68
CA ILE A 335 -6.42 9.83 8.44
C ILE A 335 -7.42 10.13 7.33
N GLY A 336 -6.95 10.09 6.08
CA GLY A 336 -7.76 10.22 4.88
C GLY A 336 -8.64 8.99 4.64
N ARG A 337 -9.69 9.16 3.84
CA ARG A 337 -10.70 8.12 3.55
C ARG A 337 -10.15 6.93 2.78
N SER A 338 -9.26 7.25 1.86
CA SER A 338 -8.88 6.35 0.79
C SER A 338 -7.38 6.17 0.84
N ALA A 339 -6.98 4.92 0.95
CA ALA A 339 -5.60 4.51 0.75
C ALA A 339 -5.47 3.86 -0.63
N SER A 340 -4.30 4.04 -1.23
CA SER A 340 -3.89 3.24 -2.37
C SER A 340 -3.09 2.05 -1.90
N ILE A 341 -3.27 0.90 -2.55
CA ILE A 341 -2.55 -0.35 -2.29
C ILE A 341 -1.99 -0.86 -3.61
N ASN A 342 -0.78 -1.40 -3.61
CA ASN A 342 -0.20 -2.07 -4.77
C ASN A 342 -0.19 -3.59 -4.62
N ASN A 343 0.31 -4.30 -5.63
CA ASN A 343 0.38 -5.76 -5.63
C ASN A 343 1.36 -6.36 -4.61
N GLN A 344 2.21 -5.54 -3.99
CA GLN A 344 3.05 -5.91 -2.86
C GLN A 344 2.31 -5.79 -1.50
N GLY A 345 1.10 -5.24 -1.49
CA GLY A 345 0.35 -4.94 -0.28
C GLY A 345 0.88 -3.72 0.48
N GLU A 346 1.77 -2.94 -0.14
CA GLU A 346 2.24 -1.67 0.39
C GLU A 346 1.19 -0.59 0.14
N MET A 347 1.03 0.31 1.10
CA MET A 347 -0.05 1.29 1.09
C MET A 347 0.48 2.71 1.11
N ALA A 348 -0.23 3.63 0.46
CA ALA A 348 -0.06 5.06 0.68
C ALA A 348 -1.38 5.66 1.15
N PHE A 349 -1.31 6.60 2.09
CA PHE A 349 -2.48 7.23 2.68
C PHE A 349 -2.16 8.66 3.08
N ILE A 350 -3.21 9.47 3.21
CA ILE A 350 -3.12 10.80 3.80
C ILE A 350 -3.28 10.68 5.31
N GLY A 351 -2.45 11.38 6.06
CA GLY A 351 -2.53 11.47 7.52
C GLY A 351 -2.25 12.87 8.02
N GLU A 352 -2.76 13.16 9.21
CA GLU A 352 -2.45 14.37 9.95
C GLU A 352 -1.76 14.02 11.26
N PRO A 353 -0.45 14.28 11.37
CA PRO A 353 0.28 14.30 12.62
C PRO A 353 -0.43 15.03 13.76
N TRP A 354 -0.42 14.43 14.94
CA TRP A 354 -0.83 15.11 16.16
C TRP A 354 0.26 16.11 16.59
N THR A 355 0.03 17.41 16.37
CA THR A 355 0.95 18.49 16.76
C THR A 355 0.44 19.33 17.94
N GLY A 356 -0.61 18.87 18.61
CA GLY A 356 -1.37 19.65 19.59
C GLY A 356 -2.60 20.31 18.95
N TYR A 357 -3.56 20.75 19.77
CA TYR A 357 -4.90 21.20 19.35
C TYR A 357 -4.94 22.53 18.56
N ARG A 358 -3.85 22.93 17.91
CA ARG A 358 -3.73 24.22 17.20
C ARG A 358 -3.62 24.00 15.69
N ASP A 359 -4.72 24.32 15.01
CA ASP A 359 -4.83 24.88 13.66
C ASP A 359 -4.15 24.12 12.51
N GLY A 360 -4.73 22.98 12.11
CA GLY A 360 -5.10 22.66 10.71
C GLY A 360 -4.09 22.82 9.56
N GLN A 361 -2.78 22.77 9.79
CA GLN A 361 -1.79 23.04 8.72
C GLN A 361 -0.75 21.93 8.47
N GLY A 362 -0.83 20.78 9.14
CA GLY A 362 0.25 19.80 9.13
C GLY A 362 -0.14 18.40 8.68
N TYR A 363 -0.76 18.24 7.50
CA TYR A 363 -1.05 16.90 6.95
C TYR A 363 -0.10 16.52 5.81
N GLY A 364 0.04 15.23 5.56
CA GLY A 364 0.90 14.69 4.52
C GLY A 364 0.44 13.36 3.96
N ILE A 365 1.16 12.90 2.95
CA ILE A 365 1.04 11.57 2.37
C ILE A 365 2.14 10.71 2.98
N PHE A 366 1.75 9.52 3.43
CA PHE A 366 2.60 8.56 4.11
C PHE A 366 2.55 7.20 3.42
N SER A 367 3.67 6.48 3.44
CA SER A 367 3.79 5.11 2.91
C SER A 367 3.73 4.04 4.00
N GLY A 368 3.56 4.43 5.26
CA GLY A 368 3.63 3.54 6.43
C GLY A 368 3.31 4.28 7.73
N MET A 369 3.10 3.52 8.80
CA MET A 369 2.95 4.05 10.16
C MET A 369 3.65 3.09 11.13
N PRO A 370 4.50 3.60 12.04
CA PRO A 370 5.08 2.77 13.09
C PRO A 370 4.01 2.29 14.07
N ASP A 371 4.16 1.06 14.54
CA ASP A 371 3.46 0.59 15.74
C ASP A 371 4.03 1.30 16.97
N TYR A 372 3.40 2.39 17.42
CA TYR A 372 3.87 3.18 18.57
C TYR A 372 3.80 2.41 19.90
N MET A 373 3.03 1.33 19.95
CA MET A 373 2.97 0.44 21.12
C MET A 373 4.08 -0.62 21.08
N SER A 374 4.87 -0.69 20.00
CA SER A 374 6.02 -1.57 19.95
C SER A 374 7.05 -1.20 21.03
N PRO A 375 7.83 -2.18 21.52
CA PRO A 375 8.91 -1.94 22.49
C PRO A 375 9.91 -0.86 22.04
N THR A 376 10.10 -0.68 20.73
CA THR A 376 10.94 0.37 20.14
C THR A 376 10.55 1.78 20.60
N TYR A 377 9.25 2.05 20.79
CA TYR A 377 8.75 3.35 21.23
C TYR A 377 8.22 3.34 22.66
N GLY A 378 7.85 2.17 23.21
CA GLY A 378 7.37 2.06 24.59
C GLY A 378 6.12 2.92 24.87
N GLY A 379 5.27 3.11 23.86
CA GLY A 379 4.09 4.00 23.95
C GLY A 379 4.40 5.49 23.74
N ASP A 380 5.65 5.88 23.49
CA ASP A 380 6.02 7.27 23.20
C ASP A 380 5.58 7.67 21.78
N SER A 381 4.38 8.25 21.73
CA SER A 381 3.80 8.82 20.51
C SER A 381 4.64 9.88 19.81
N GLN A 382 5.44 10.68 20.54
CA GLN A 382 6.25 11.74 19.93
C GLN A 382 7.46 11.14 19.24
N LYS A 383 8.08 10.14 19.87
CA LYS A 383 9.17 9.35 19.25
C LYS A 383 8.67 8.62 18.01
N ALA A 384 7.49 8.00 18.08
CA ALA A 384 6.87 7.34 16.93
C ALA A 384 6.52 8.34 15.81
N LEU A 385 6.03 9.54 16.15
CA LEU A 385 5.76 10.59 15.17
C LEU A 385 7.04 11.06 14.47
N ALA A 386 8.10 11.34 15.24
CA ALA A 386 9.37 11.77 14.69
C ALA A 386 9.96 10.72 13.73
N ASP A 387 9.86 9.44 14.08
CA ASP A 387 10.30 8.34 13.22
C ASP A 387 9.43 8.19 11.97
N MET A 388 8.10 8.29 12.09
CA MET A 388 7.18 8.28 10.94
C MET A 388 7.46 9.43 9.97
N LEU A 389 7.64 10.66 10.49
CA LEU A 389 7.99 11.82 9.67
C LEU A 389 9.35 11.67 8.99
N LYS A 390 10.25 10.91 9.59
CA LYS A 390 11.59 10.64 9.07
C LYS A 390 11.62 9.48 8.07
N ARG A 391 10.77 8.45 8.21
CA ARG A 391 10.86 7.17 7.46
C ARG A 391 9.63 6.76 6.68
N ASP A 392 8.52 7.46 6.81
CA ASP A 392 7.27 7.09 6.16
C ASP A 392 6.60 8.27 5.46
N LYS A 393 7.03 9.50 5.74
CA LYS A 393 6.57 10.70 5.03
C LYS A 393 7.05 10.67 3.57
N VAL A 394 6.09 10.75 2.65
CA VAL A 394 6.34 11.00 1.23
C VAL A 394 6.47 12.50 1.01
N ILE A 395 5.42 13.26 1.36
CA ILE A 395 5.39 14.73 1.27
C ILE A 395 4.32 15.28 2.22
N ALA A 396 4.52 16.47 2.78
CA ALA A 396 3.56 17.14 3.65
C ALA A 396 3.32 18.61 3.27
N VAL A 397 2.23 19.17 3.76
CA VAL A 397 2.02 20.62 3.78
C VAL A 397 3.18 21.27 4.52
N GLY A 398 3.74 22.34 3.94
CA GLY A 398 4.97 22.99 4.39
C GLY A 398 6.25 22.48 3.73
N ASP A 399 6.24 21.29 3.11
CA ASP A 399 7.42 20.79 2.40
C ASP A 399 7.66 21.59 1.09
N PRO A 400 8.93 21.73 0.67
CA PRO A 400 9.26 22.32 -0.62
C PRO A 400 8.87 21.39 -1.77
N LEU A 401 8.28 21.95 -2.83
CA LEU A 401 7.98 21.23 -4.08
C LEU A 401 8.16 22.19 -5.26
N LEU A 402 9.10 21.85 -6.15
CA LEU A 402 9.43 22.62 -7.38
C LEU A 402 9.61 24.13 -7.14
N ASN A 403 10.52 24.50 -6.22
CA ASN A 403 10.84 25.89 -5.87
C ASN A 403 9.68 26.69 -5.25
N SER A 404 8.69 26.01 -4.69
CA SER A 404 7.59 26.59 -3.94
C SER A 404 7.32 25.73 -2.70
N THR A 405 6.31 26.08 -1.92
CA THR A 405 5.92 25.35 -0.71
C THR A 405 4.54 24.72 -0.92
N VAL A 406 4.38 23.46 -0.52
CA VAL A 406 3.09 22.78 -0.53
C VAL A 406 2.17 23.42 0.50
N VAL A 407 0.96 23.80 0.08
CA VAL A 407 -0.09 24.37 0.95
C VAL A 407 -1.35 23.51 1.01
N ALA A 408 -1.50 22.56 0.09
CA ALA A 408 -2.55 21.53 0.15
C ALA A 408 -2.13 20.30 -0.65
N LEU A 409 -2.64 19.12 -0.23
CA LEU A 409 -2.40 17.83 -0.87
C LEU A 409 -3.70 17.03 -0.98
N SER A 410 -3.77 16.16 -1.99
CA SER A 410 -4.83 15.17 -2.14
C SER A 410 -4.33 13.97 -2.93
N MET A 411 -4.89 12.80 -2.66
CA MET A 411 -4.63 11.57 -3.39
C MET A 411 -5.94 10.81 -3.63
N ASP A 412 -5.87 9.69 -4.33
CA ASP A 412 -6.97 8.76 -4.51
C ASP A 412 -6.52 7.34 -4.17
N ARG A 413 -7.46 6.39 -4.12
CA ARG A 413 -7.12 4.97 -3.94
C ARG A 413 -6.35 4.39 -5.13
N GLU A 414 -6.44 5.04 -6.28
CA GLU A 414 -5.75 4.67 -7.52
C GLU A 414 -4.41 5.42 -7.66
N SER A 415 -3.87 6.01 -6.58
CA SER A 415 -2.68 6.87 -6.62
C SER A 415 -1.34 6.13 -6.63
N ARG A 416 -1.28 4.83 -6.31
CA ARG A 416 -0.02 4.07 -6.20
C ARG A 416 0.00 2.96 -7.23
N ASN A 417 1.16 2.73 -7.83
CA ASN A 417 1.37 1.60 -8.75
C ASN A 417 2.29 0.53 -8.15
N ASP A 418 2.51 -0.53 -8.92
CA ASP A 418 3.36 -1.65 -8.50
C ASP A 418 4.84 -1.30 -8.44
N GLN A 419 5.28 -0.18 -9.02
CA GLN A 419 6.65 0.33 -8.92
C GLN A 419 6.88 1.19 -7.67
N ASP A 420 5.94 1.19 -6.72
CA ASP A 420 5.93 2.03 -5.51
C ASP A 420 5.96 3.54 -5.79
N GLN A 421 5.65 3.97 -7.03
CA GLN A 421 5.45 5.38 -7.35
C GLN A 421 4.09 5.83 -6.83
N ILE A 422 4.01 7.08 -6.38
CA ILE A 422 2.80 7.67 -5.80
C ILE A 422 2.46 8.95 -6.55
N THR A 423 1.27 9.02 -7.11
CA THR A 423 0.72 10.22 -7.73
C THR A 423 -0.21 10.96 -6.78
N PHE A 424 -0.11 12.29 -6.78
CA PHE A 424 -0.89 13.14 -5.90
C PHE A 424 -1.14 14.49 -6.54
N TRP A 425 -2.23 15.12 -6.12
CA TRP A 425 -2.47 16.52 -6.40
C TRP A 425 -1.84 17.38 -5.31
N ALA A 426 -1.26 18.51 -5.69
CA ALA A 426 -0.81 19.52 -4.73
C ALA A 426 -1.17 20.93 -5.18
N LYS A 427 -1.43 21.80 -4.21
CA LYS A 427 -1.44 23.26 -4.38
C LYS A 427 -0.20 23.84 -3.71
N LEU A 428 0.41 24.80 -4.38
CA LEU A 428 1.64 25.46 -3.97
C LEU A 428 1.38 26.91 -3.54
N ALA A 429 2.24 27.44 -2.67
CA ALA A 429 2.11 28.79 -2.11
C ALA A 429 2.13 29.91 -3.17
N ASN A 430 2.79 29.67 -4.30
CA ASN A 430 2.80 30.57 -5.47
C ASN A 430 1.50 30.49 -6.32
N GLY A 431 0.48 29.76 -5.88
CA GLY A 431 -0.82 29.65 -6.54
C GLY A 431 -0.91 28.57 -7.61
N ILE A 432 0.21 27.93 -7.98
CA ILE A 432 0.21 26.78 -8.90
C ILE A 432 -0.45 25.58 -8.22
N GLN A 433 -1.29 24.86 -8.95
CA GLN A 433 -1.77 23.54 -8.56
C GLN A 433 -1.50 22.53 -9.68
N GLY A 434 -1.38 21.26 -9.35
CA GLY A 434 -1.03 20.24 -10.33
C GLY A 434 -1.06 18.82 -9.82
N ILE A 435 -0.83 17.89 -10.75
CA ILE A 435 -0.54 16.49 -10.45
C ILE A 435 0.97 16.28 -10.48
N PHE A 436 1.45 15.59 -9.45
CA PHE A 436 2.85 15.26 -9.24
C PHE A 436 2.98 13.76 -9.01
N ARG A 437 4.17 13.23 -9.29
CA ARG A 437 4.55 11.85 -9.03
C ARG A 437 5.77 11.83 -8.12
N ALA A 438 5.70 11.11 -7.03
CA ALA A 438 6.81 10.77 -6.17
C ALA A 438 7.37 9.41 -6.59
N ASP A 439 8.66 9.37 -6.92
CA ASP A 439 9.37 8.14 -7.28
C ASP A 439 10.22 7.68 -6.09
N PRO A 440 10.15 6.39 -5.71
CA PRO A 440 10.86 5.84 -4.57
C PRO A 440 12.39 5.87 -4.77
N SER A 441 13.14 6.17 -3.72
CA SER A 441 14.61 6.02 -3.70
C SER A 441 15.02 4.55 -3.59
N PRO A 442 16.32 4.24 -3.78
CA PRO A 442 16.86 2.93 -3.43
C PRO A 442 16.49 2.53 -1.99
N GLY A 443 15.93 1.34 -1.83
CA GLY A 443 15.38 0.82 -0.58
C GLY A 443 13.88 1.04 -0.39
N ASP A 444 13.24 1.99 -1.07
CA ASP A 444 11.81 2.26 -0.84
C ASP A 444 10.89 1.28 -1.57
N SER A 445 11.41 0.56 -2.56
CA SER A 445 10.68 -0.39 -3.39
C SER A 445 11.39 -1.73 -3.53
N GLN A 446 10.63 -2.82 -3.67
CA GLN A 446 11.19 -4.11 -4.06
C GLN A 446 11.87 -4.08 -5.45
N TRP A 447 11.50 -3.11 -6.30
CA TRP A 447 12.06 -2.95 -7.66
C TRP A 447 13.28 -2.04 -7.71
N ASN A 448 13.53 -1.31 -6.62
CA ASN A 448 14.73 -0.51 -6.43
C ASN A 448 15.24 -0.73 -5.01
N PRO A 449 15.65 -1.96 -4.65
CA PRO A 449 16.10 -2.29 -3.31
C PRO A 449 17.49 -1.70 -3.02
N LEU A 450 17.87 -1.62 -1.75
CA LEU A 450 19.27 -1.40 -1.38
C LEU A 450 20.10 -2.63 -1.74
N MET A 451 21.18 -2.40 -2.47
CA MET A 451 22.18 -3.42 -2.80
C MET A 451 23.25 -3.49 -1.70
N PRO A 452 23.91 -4.65 -1.51
CA PRO A 452 24.94 -4.81 -0.48
C PRO A 452 26.14 -3.89 -0.72
N THR A 453 26.73 -3.40 0.37
CA THR A 453 27.90 -2.51 0.35
C THR A 453 29.17 -3.23 -0.09
N SER A 454 29.28 -4.52 0.23
CA SER A 454 30.39 -5.38 -0.18
C SER A 454 29.95 -6.83 -0.32
N GLY A 455 30.68 -7.60 -1.13
CA GLY A 455 30.48 -9.05 -1.28
C GLY A 455 31.81 -9.80 -1.31
N THR A 456 31.90 -10.91 -0.57
CA THR A 456 33.06 -11.81 -0.62
C THR A 456 32.60 -13.26 -0.71
N THR A 457 33.14 -14.02 -1.66
CA THR A 457 32.84 -15.45 -1.80
C THR A 457 33.81 -16.28 -0.99
N GLY A 458 33.29 -17.07 -0.04
CA GLY A 458 34.06 -17.99 0.79
C GLY A 458 33.59 -19.44 0.65
N LYS A 459 34.22 -20.37 1.39
CA LYS A 459 33.88 -21.81 1.38
C LYS A 459 32.44 -22.10 1.86
N ASN A 460 31.83 -21.19 2.61
CA ASN A 460 30.49 -21.35 3.19
C ASN A 460 29.41 -20.58 2.41
N GLY A 461 29.67 -20.25 1.14
CA GLY A 461 28.80 -19.41 0.32
C GLY A 461 29.31 -17.97 0.20
N THR A 462 28.59 -17.18 -0.61
CA THR A 462 28.86 -15.75 -0.74
C THR A 462 28.27 -15.00 0.44
N LEU A 463 29.09 -14.14 1.05
CA LEU A 463 28.72 -13.20 2.09
C LEU A 463 28.47 -11.84 1.46
N TRP A 464 27.33 -11.22 1.77
CA TRP A 464 27.00 -9.85 1.40
C TRP A 464 26.73 -9.03 2.65
N SER A 465 27.36 -7.87 2.77
CA SER A 465 27.24 -7.02 3.96
C SER A 465 26.49 -5.74 3.64
N PHE A 466 25.59 -5.36 4.54
CA PHE A 466 24.91 -4.08 4.58
C PHE A 466 25.44 -3.32 5.79
N ILE A 467 25.99 -2.12 5.56
CA ILE A 467 26.68 -1.35 6.59
C ILE A 467 25.89 -0.08 6.87
N ASN A 468 25.48 0.10 8.13
CA ASN A 468 24.80 1.32 8.60
C ASN A 468 23.58 1.71 7.74
N THR A 469 22.76 0.72 7.37
CA THR A 469 21.56 0.92 6.55
C THR A 469 20.33 1.18 7.43
N PRO A 470 19.38 2.00 6.97
CA PRO A 470 18.14 2.23 7.72
C PRO A 470 17.25 0.99 7.72
N GLY A 471 16.42 0.84 8.76
CA GLY A 471 15.30 -0.12 8.75
C GLY A 471 14.10 0.40 7.96
N ARG A 472 13.11 -0.47 7.71
CA ARG A 472 11.90 -0.25 6.88
C ARG A 472 12.13 -0.05 5.39
N VAL A 473 13.22 -0.62 4.89
CA VAL A 473 13.61 -0.57 3.49
C VAL A 473 13.77 -1.98 2.94
N TRP A 474 13.71 -2.09 1.62
CA TRP A 474 13.97 -3.28 0.85
C TRP A 474 15.47 -3.48 0.66
N PHE A 475 15.93 -4.70 0.88
CA PHE A 475 17.30 -5.16 0.66
C PHE A 475 17.26 -6.28 -0.36
N ASP A 476 18.18 -6.28 -1.33
CA ASP A 476 18.26 -7.36 -2.32
C ASP A 476 19.68 -7.91 -2.43
N PRO A 477 19.88 -9.18 -2.06
CA PRO A 477 21.11 -9.89 -2.35
C PRO A 477 21.16 -10.38 -3.79
N ILE A 478 22.34 -10.84 -4.21
CA ILE A 478 22.50 -11.64 -5.44
C ILE A 478 21.79 -13.01 -5.25
N PRO A 479 21.28 -13.67 -6.30
CA PRO A 479 20.51 -14.92 -6.19
C PRO A 479 21.16 -16.04 -5.37
N ALA A 480 20.35 -16.66 -4.51
CA ALA A 480 20.64 -17.93 -3.81
C ALA A 480 19.34 -18.67 -3.49
N GLU A 481 19.42 -19.96 -3.15
CA GLU A 481 18.26 -20.79 -2.75
C GLU A 481 17.72 -20.44 -1.34
N GLY A 482 18.52 -19.71 -0.57
CA GLY A 482 18.24 -19.25 0.76
C GLY A 482 19.34 -18.35 1.28
N PHE A 483 19.04 -17.62 2.36
CA PHE A 483 19.99 -16.75 3.05
C PHE A 483 19.89 -16.95 4.55
N ASN A 484 21.04 -16.95 5.20
CA ASN A 484 21.14 -16.70 6.63
C ASN A 484 21.45 -15.21 6.84
N PHE A 485 20.57 -14.52 7.56
CA PHE A 485 20.68 -13.11 7.93
C PHE A 485 21.25 -13.02 9.34
N LYS A 486 22.37 -12.32 9.48
CA LYS A 486 23.08 -12.20 10.76
C LYS A 486 23.43 -10.75 11.07
N MET A 487 22.98 -10.27 12.21
CA MET A 487 23.28 -8.92 12.67
C MET A 487 24.76 -8.79 13.05
N THR A 488 25.42 -7.72 12.61
CA THR A 488 26.84 -7.43 12.89
C THR A 488 27.02 -6.16 13.74
N SER A 489 25.98 -5.33 13.83
CA SER A 489 25.88 -4.21 14.78
C SER A 489 25.19 -4.61 16.09
N ASP A 490 25.11 -3.69 17.06
CA ASP A 490 24.36 -3.85 18.31
C ASP A 490 22.82 -3.75 18.15
N SER A 491 22.32 -3.84 16.91
CA SER A 491 20.90 -3.85 16.60
C SER A 491 20.29 -5.25 16.71
N LEU A 492 18.99 -5.37 16.42
CA LEU A 492 18.25 -6.62 16.31
C LEU A 492 17.31 -6.56 15.10
N PHE A 493 17.08 -7.69 14.44
CA PHE A 493 15.98 -7.83 13.48
C PHE A 493 14.68 -7.92 14.26
N THR A 494 13.77 -6.96 14.06
CA THR A 494 12.49 -6.92 14.78
C THR A 494 11.34 -7.45 13.93
N GLU A 495 11.41 -7.26 12.62
CA GLU A 495 10.35 -7.66 11.70
C GLU A 495 10.88 -7.96 10.29
N ILE A 496 10.35 -9.01 9.67
CA ILE A 496 10.27 -9.11 8.21
C ILE A 496 8.96 -8.42 7.81
N MET A 497 9.08 -7.17 7.35
CA MET A 497 7.91 -6.32 7.11
C MET A 497 7.14 -6.70 5.86
N ASN A 498 7.82 -7.31 4.88
CA ASN A 498 7.19 -7.75 3.64
C ASN A 498 8.06 -8.76 2.89
N PHE A 499 7.40 -9.76 2.28
CA PHE A 499 7.98 -10.68 1.31
C PHE A 499 7.65 -10.27 -0.13
N PRO A 500 8.55 -10.49 -1.09
CA PRO A 500 8.42 -9.97 -2.45
C PRO A 500 7.27 -10.59 -3.24
N ALA A 501 6.60 -9.77 -4.07
CA ALA A 501 5.39 -10.17 -4.80
C ALA A 501 5.61 -11.16 -5.95
N ASN A 502 6.83 -11.25 -6.49
CA ASN A 502 7.11 -12.02 -7.71
C ASN A 502 7.33 -13.53 -7.46
N PHE A 503 7.00 -14.02 -6.27
CA PHE A 503 7.24 -15.39 -5.85
C PHE A 503 5.92 -16.13 -5.64
N THR A 504 5.80 -17.29 -6.28
CA THR A 504 4.60 -18.13 -6.20
C THR A 504 4.72 -19.25 -5.17
N LYS A 505 5.93 -19.58 -4.74
CA LYS A 505 6.20 -20.59 -3.70
C LYS A 505 6.35 -19.91 -2.33
N PRO A 506 5.93 -20.57 -1.24
CA PRO A 506 6.12 -20.04 0.10
C PRO A 506 7.59 -20.06 0.53
N PHE A 507 7.96 -19.07 1.31
CA PHE A 507 9.23 -18.93 2.01
C PHE A 507 9.16 -19.61 3.38
N LEU A 508 10.22 -20.32 3.74
CA LEU A 508 10.37 -20.89 5.07
C LEU A 508 11.22 -19.93 5.91
N VAL A 509 10.71 -19.52 7.07
CA VAL A 509 11.46 -18.67 8.02
C VAL A 509 11.82 -19.48 9.25
N LYS A 510 13.10 -19.47 9.59
CA LYS A 510 13.64 -20.12 10.79
C LYS A 510 14.45 -19.15 11.64
N VAL A 511 14.47 -19.38 12.95
CA VAL A 511 15.44 -18.75 13.86
C VAL A 511 16.20 -19.89 14.52
N LYS A 512 17.49 -20.02 14.19
CA LYS A 512 18.26 -21.26 14.42
C LYS A 512 17.50 -22.47 13.84
N ASP A 513 17.19 -23.46 14.67
CA ASP A 513 16.49 -24.68 14.27
C ASP A 513 14.95 -24.60 14.39
N ILE A 514 14.43 -23.45 14.83
CA ILE A 514 12.99 -23.27 15.08
C ILE A 514 12.31 -22.74 13.82
N LEU A 515 11.42 -23.55 13.23
CA LEU A 515 10.59 -23.15 12.09
C LEU A 515 9.41 -22.28 12.57
N LEU A 516 9.37 -21.03 12.12
CA LEU A 516 8.28 -20.10 12.47
C LEU A 516 7.04 -20.32 11.60
N GLY A 517 7.23 -20.71 10.34
CA GLY A 517 6.17 -21.05 9.41
C GLY A 517 6.57 -20.92 7.94
N GLU A 518 5.56 -21.08 7.10
CA GLU A 518 5.56 -20.78 5.67
C GLU A 518 4.88 -19.43 5.44
N PHE A 519 5.50 -18.59 4.62
CA PHE A 519 5.05 -17.23 4.32
C PHE A 519 5.05 -16.99 2.83
N THR A 520 4.12 -16.20 2.34
CA THR A 520 3.95 -15.87 0.92
C THR A 520 4.18 -14.39 0.67
N ALA A 521 4.18 -13.98 -0.60
CA ALA A 521 4.18 -12.58 -1.00
C ALA A 521 3.22 -11.72 -0.15
N GLY A 522 3.68 -10.59 0.38
CA GLY A 522 2.84 -9.70 1.19
C GLY A 522 2.70 -10.09 2.67
N ASP A 523 3.17 -11.26 3.10
CA ASP A 523 3.13 -11.66 4.51
C ASP A 523 4.16 -10.91 5.35
N LYS A 524 3.94 -10.90 6.67
CA LYS A 524 4.81 -10.25 7.66
C LYS A 524 5.21 -11.22 8.76
N VAL A 525 6.41 -11.03 9.32
CA VAL A 525 6.90 -11.77 10.48
C VAL A 525 7.39 -10.81 11.53
N LYS A 526 6.57 -10.54 12.54
CA LYS A 526 6.99 -9.82 13.75
C LYS A 526 7.57 -10.83 14.73
N PHE A 527 8.87 -10.81 14.99
CA PHE A 527 9.52 -11.86 15.79
C PHE A 527 8.97 -11.94 17.24
N SER A 528 8.50 -10.82 17.80
CA SER A 528 7.85 -10.79 19.11
C SER A 528 6.58 -11.64 19.20
N ASP A 529 5.89 -11.87 18.09
CA ASP A 529 4.68 -12.69 18.04
C ASP A 529 4.98 -14.19 18.27
N TYR A 530 6.26 -14.56 18.19
CA TYR A 530 6.79 -15.91 18.42
C TYR A 530 7.56 -16.01 19.74
N SER A 531 7.27 -15.14 20.70
CA SER A 531 7.97 -15.10 22.00
C SER A 531 7.98 -16.43 22.75
N TYR A 532 6.89 -17.20 22.68
CA TYR A 532 6.83 -18.53 23.28
C TYR A 532 7.75 -19.53 22.58
N GLU A 533 7.74 -19.55 21.24
CA GLU A 533 8.60 -20.45 20.47
C GLU A 533 10.07 -20.06 20.53
N LEU A 534 10.39 -18.76 20.54
CA LEU A 534 11.75 -18.26 20.47
C LEU A 534 12.44 -18.18 21.83
N ALA A 535 11.71 -17.96 22.93
CA ALA A 535 12.24 -17.83 24.29
C ALA A 535 13.51 -16.96 24.32
N ASP A 536 14.65 -17.51 24.76
CA ASP A 536 15.93 -16.81 24.90
C ASP A 536 16.58 -16.35 23.56
N LEU A 537 16.06 -16.82 22.43
CA LEU A 537 16.45 -16.34 21.10
C LEU A 537 15.88 -14.96 20.79
N LEU A 538 14.79 -14.57 21.46
CA LEU A 538 14.19 -13.26 21.36
C LEU A 538 14.88 -12.30 22.34
N LYS A 539 15.86 -11.54 21.85
CA LYS A 539 16.60 -10.55 22.63
C LYS A 539 15.71 -9.36 22.96
N ASP A 540 15.85 -8.91 24.20
CA ASP A 540 15.07 -7.84 24.83
C ASP A 540 13.54 -8.03 24.74
N GLY A 541 13.09 -9.26 24.44
CA GLY A 541 11.68 -9.60 24.28
C GLY A 541 11.05 -9.14 22.96
N PHE A 542 11.83 -8.68 21.96
CA PHE A 542 11.23 -8.20 20.71
C PHE A 542 12.02 -8.42 19.41
N GLY A 543 13.30 -8.77 19.44
CA GLY A 543 14.08 -8.97 18.21
C GLY A 543 15.01 -10.17 18.24
N VAL A 544 15.53 -10.56 17.08
CA VAL A 544 16.49 -11.67 16.93
C VAL A 544 17.81 -11.18 16.32
N GLN A 545 18.91 -11.83 16.67
CA GLN A 545 20.22 -11.53 16.08
C GLN A 545 20.45 -12.23 14.74
N GLU A 546 19.74 -13.32 14.49
CA GLU A 546 19.95 -14.17 13.32
C GLU A 546 18.66 -14.88 12.93
N PHE A 547 18.38 -14.99 11.63
CA PHE A 547 17.30 -15.80 11.08
C PHE A 547 17.64 -16.29 9.69
N THR A 548 16.94 -17.33 9.24
CA THR A 548 17.18 -17.98 7.94
C THR A 548 15.91 -17.95 7.11
N ILE A 549 16.06 -17.63 5.83
CA ILE A 549 15.03 -17.81 4.82
C ILE A 549 15.49 -18.83 3.80
N SER A 550 14.61 -19.78 3.47
CA SER A 550 14.82 -20.77 2.41
C SER A 550 13.57 -20.95 1.56
N GLY A 551 13.69 -21.71 0.46
CA GLY A 551 12.60 -21.90 -0.50
C GLY A 551 12.58 -20.82 -1.58
N ILE A 552 13.69 -20.10 -1.75
CA ILE A 552 13.85 -19.06 -2.75
C ILE A 552 14.14 -19.76 -4.08
N SER A 553 13.20 -19.63 -5.02
CA SER A 553 13.29 -20.24 -6.35
C SER A 553 13.52 -19.14 -7.38
N VAL A 554 14.78 -18.74 -7.56
CA VAL A 554 15.18 -17.63 -8.45
C VAL A 554 16.05 -18.13 -9.59
N ASP A 555 15.99 -17.44 -10.72
CA ASP A 555 16.96 -17.61 -11.80
C ASP A 555 18.33 -17.10 -11.29
N PRO A 556 19.36 -17.96 -11.21
CA PRO A 556 20.68 -17.57 -10.73
C PRO A 556 21.38 -16.53 -11.62
N SER A 557 20.88 -16.31 -12.85
CA SER A 557 21.37 -15.28 -13.76
C SER A 557 20.69 -13.91 -13.59
N SER A 558 19.63 -13.82 -12.77
CA SER A 558 18.94 -12.55 -12.50
C SER A 558 19.80 -11.64 -11.61
N PRO A 559 20.02 -10.36 -11.97
CA PRO A 559 20.81 -9.43 -11.16
C PRO A 559 20.10 -8.98 -9.87
N THR A 560 18.78 -9.14 -9.80
CA THR A 560 17.90 -8.87 -8.65
C THR A 560 17.13 -10.14 -8.35
N ALA A 561 17.20 -10.64 -7.11
CA ALA A 561 16.80 -12.02 -6.86
C ALA A 561 15.69 -12.11 -5.84
N PHE A 562 15.92 -11.58 -4.64
CA PHE A 562 15.05 -11.77 -3.49
C PHE A 562 15.02 -10.48 -2.67
N PRO A 563 14.32 -9.44 -3.15
CA PRO A 563 14.14 -8.23 -2.37
C PRO A 563 13.30 -8.56 -1.12
N ILE A 564 13.78 -8.17 0.05
CA ILE A 564 13.11 -8.38 1.34
C ILE A 564 13.08 -7.08 2.14
N LYS A 565 11.94 -6.78 2.78
CA LYS A 565 11.79 -5.59 3.61
C LYS A 565 11.99 -5.93 5.09
N LEU A 566 12.96 -5.28 5.74
CA LEU A 566 13.34 -5.57 7.13
C LEU A 566 13.21 -4.32 8.01
N ASP A 567 12.89 -4.50 9.29
CA ASP A 567 13.00 -3.45 10.32
C ASP A 567 13.94 -3.87 11.46
N PHE A 568 14.46 -2.86 12.17
CA PHE A 568 15.50 -3.01 13.18
C PHE A 568 15.14 -2.31 14.50
N SER A 569 15.82 -2.72 15.58
CA SER A 569 15.64 -2.12 16.92
C SER A 569 16.26 -0.73 17.07
N THR A 570 17.17 -0.36 16.16
CA THR A 570 17.91 0.90 16.15
C THR A 570 17.60 1.70 14.89
N GLU A 571 18.13 2.93 14.82
CA GLU A 571 17.85 3.77 13.65
C GLU A 571 18.37 3.13 12.35
N THR A 572 19.64 2.76 12.39
CA THR A 572 20.35 2.03 11.36
C THR A 572 20.92 0.75 11.94
N ALA A 573 21.20 -0.23 11.08
CA ALA A 573 21.83 -1.48 11.44
C ALA A 573 22.91 -1.85 10.44
N SER A 574 23.84 -2.70 10.87
CA SER A 574 24.74 -3.44 9.99
C SER A 574 24.47 -4.92 10.15
N PHE A 575 24.35 -5.62 9.03
CA PHE A 575 24.11 -7.06 9.01
C PHE A 575 24.70 -7.71 7.76
N ASP A 576 24.90 -9.01 7.87
CA ASP A 576 25.37 -9.88 6.81
C ASP A 576 24.24 -10.77 6.30
N MET A 577 24.29 -11.08 5.01
CA MET A 577 23.51 -12.10 4.34
C MET A 577 24.46 -13.16 3.79
N ILE A 578 24.28 -14.40 4.21
CA ILE A 578 25.13 -15.53 3.82
C ILE A 578 24.30 -16.46 2.93
N ALA A 579 24.70 -16.64 1.68
CA ALA A 579 24.03 -17.58 0.77
C ALA A 579 24.09 -19.00 1.32
N ILE A 580 22.95 -19.68 1.26
CA ILE A 580 22.87 -21.13 1.43
C ILE A 580 23.15 -21.75 0.07
N LEU A 581 24.29 -22.44 -0.05
CA LEU A 581 24.67 -23.13 -1.28
C LEU A 581 23.76 -24.33 -1.53
N SER A 582 23.34 -24.49 -2.78
CA SER A 582 22.65 -25.70 -3.22
C SER A 582 23.58 -26.89 -3.01
N LYS A 583 23.04 -27.97 -2.45
CA LYS A 583 23.77 -29.23 -2.41
C LYS A 583 23.76 -29.73 -3.85
N THR A 584 24.86 -29.55 -4.58
CA THR A 584 25.00 -30.10 -5.94
C THR A 584 24.71 -31.59 -5.84
N GLU A 585 23.62 -32.05 -6.43
CA GLU A 585 23.45 -33.48 -6.70
C GLU A 585 24.59 -33.85 -7.63
N THR A 586 25.64 -34.44 -7.07
CA THR A 586 26.70 -35.09 -7.83
C THR A 586 26.05 -36.27 -8.53
N THR A 587 25.57 -36.07 -9.76
CA THR A 587 25.39 -37.16 -10.69
C THR A 587 26.77 -37.78 -10.89
N PRO A 588 26.98 -39.08 -10.59
CA PRO A 588 28.22 -39.74 -10.97
C PRO A 588 28.30 -39.71 -12.49
N SER A 589 29.33 -39.07 -13.04
CA SER A 589 29.68 -39.21 -14.44
C SER A 589 30.29 -40.60 -14.63
N ASP A 590 29.48 -41.63 -14.81
CA ASP A 590 30.02 -42.94 -15.16
C ASP A 590 30.37 -42.99 -16.64
N GLY A 591 31.67 -42.83 -16.86
CA GLY A 591 32.34 -43.12 -18.11
C GLY A 591 32.20 -44.61 -18.44
N HIS A 592 31.72 -44.85 -19.64
CA HIS A 592 31.60 -46.14 -20.29
C HIS A 592 32.91 -46.97 -20.26
N ARG A 593 32.90 -48.17 -19.65
CA ARG A 593 33.64 -49.38 -20.13
C ARG A 593 32.92 -50.68 -19.69
N PRO A 594 32.92 -51.75 -20.51
CA PRO A 594 32.10 -52.94 -20.27
C PRO A 594 32.84 -54.09 -19.56
N ASN A 595 32.04 -54.85 -18.79
CA ASN A 595 32.13 -56.25 -18.31
C ASN A 595 33.40 -56.78 -17.63
N PHE A 596 33.23 -57.28 -16.39
CA PHE A 596 33.64 -58.64 -16.00
C PHE A 596 32.88 -59.14 -14.75
N ASP A 597 32.58 -60.43 -14.74
CA ASP A 597 31.64 -61.15 -13.87
C ASP A 597 32.04 -61.22 -12.38
N GLY A 598 31.05 -61.27 -11.49
CA GLY A 598 31.23 -61.68 -10.09
C GLY A 598 30.00 -61.43 -9.22
N ASN A 599 29.31 -62.51 -8.84
CA ASN A 599 28.18 -62.51 -7.91
C ASN A 599 28.58 -62.00 -6.52
N GLU A 600 28.04 -60.86 -6.08
CA GLU A 600 27.68 -60.62 -4.67
C GLU A 600 26.34 -59.86 -4.63
N GLU A 601 25.41 -60.40 -3.84
CA GLU A 601 24.07 -59.88 -3.62
C GLU A 601 24.20 -58.66 -2.70
N GLU A 602 24.22 -57.44 -3.27
CA GLU A 602 24.15 -56.22 -2.47
C GLU A 602 22.75 -56.07 -1.87
N VAL A 603 22.71 -56.13 -0.54
CA VAL A 603 21.56 -55.78 0.31
C VAL A 603 21.14 -54.34 -0.03
N PRO A 604 19.86 -54.08 -0.40
CA PRO A 604 19.44 -52.71 -0.64
C PRO A 604 19.44 -51.95 0.68
N GLU A 605 20.32 -50.95 0.81
CA GLU A 605 20.20 -49.96 1.87
C GLU A 605 18.84 -49.26 1.79
N PRO A 606 18.19 -48.96 2.92
CA PRO A 606 16.84 -48.42 2.93
C PRO A 606 16.83 -47.04 2.26
N THR A 607 15.98 -46.99 1.25
CA THR A 607 15.61 -45.82 0.47
C THR A 607 15.27 -44.66 1.40
N THR A 608 16.15 -43.66 1.50
CA THR A 608 15.79 -42.34 2.06
C THR A 608 15.17 -41.50 0.94
N MET A 609 14.08 -42.00 0.35
CA MET A 609 13.13 -41.19 -0.42
C MET A 609 11.87 -41.06 0.41
N LEU A 610 11.79 -40.01 1.24
CA LEU A 610 10.54 -39.43 1.75
C LEU A 610 10.86 -38.20 2.59
N GLY A 611 11.07 -37.06 1.93
CA GLY A 611 11.37 -35.79 2.60
C GLY A 611 10.70 -34.56 2.00
N THR A 612 9.74 -34.70 1.08
CA THR A 612 9.23 -33.54 0.32
C THR A 612 7.71 -33.40 0.23
N LEU A 613 6.88 -34.19 0.94
CA LEU A 613 5.42 -34.11 0.74
C LEU A 613 4.53 -34.25 1.99
N LEU A 614 5.03 -33.93 3.19
CA LEU A 614 4.23 -34.03 4.44
C LEU A 614 4.30 -32.81 5.39
N PHE A 615 4.78 -31.65 4.95
CA PHE A 615 4.86 -30.46 5.82
C PHE A 615 3.61 -29.56 5.80
N GLY A 616 2.83 -29.55 4.71
CA GLY A 616 1.63 -28.70 4.61
C GLY A 616 0.56 -28.97 5.68
N ALA A 617 0.41 -30.23 6.10
CA ALA A 617 -0.55 -30.61 7.15
C ALA A 617 -0.11 -30.16 8.56
N ILE A 618 1.21 -30.10 8.82
CA ILE A 618 1.76 -29.67 10.10
C ILE A 618 1.70 -28.13 10.21
N ALA A 619 2.05 -27.40 9.14
CA ALA A 619 1.96 -25.95 9.10
C ALA A 619 0.52 -25.43 9.26
N ALA A 620 -0.46 -26.05 8.57
CA ALA A 620 -1.88 -25.73 8.74
C ALA A 620 -2.39 -26.01 10.16
N LYS A 621 -1.91 -27.09 10.79
CA LYS A 621 -2.23 -27.44 12.18
C LYS A 621 -1.66 -26.43 13.17
N ILE A 622 -0.44 -25.92 12.95
CA ILE A 622 0.18 -24.87 13.76
C ILE A 622 -0.58 -23.54 13.61
N LYS A 623 -0.92 -23.12 12.39
CA LYS A 623 -1.71 -21.89 12.14
C LYS A 623 -3.11 -21.97 12.79
N ARG A 624 -3.76 -23.14 12.75
CA ARG A 624 -5.06 -23.39 13.39
C ARG A 624 -4.97 -23.47 14.93
N GLN A 625 -3.92 -24.10 15.48
CA GLN A 625 -3.68 -24.12 16.93
C GLN A 625 -3.35 -22.73 17.47
N ARG A 626 -2.65 -21.88 16.71
CA ARG A 626 -2.41 -20.47 17.06
C ARG A 626 -3.69 -19.64 17.10
N ALA A 627 -4.58 -19.79 16.11
CA ALA A 627 -5.90 -19.13 16.13
C ALA A 627 -6.74 -19.54 17.36
N LEU A 628 -6.60 -20.79 17.81
CA LEU A 628 -7.28 -21.31 19.00
C LEU A 628 -6.62 -20.83 20.31
N ALA A 629 -5.29 -20.78 20.39
CA ALA A 629 -4.56 -20.28 21.56
C ALA A 629 -4.78 -18.78 21.78
N LYS A 630 -4.79 -17.98 20.70
CA LYS A 630 -5.09 -16.53 20.74
C LYS A 630 -6.54 -16.24 21.16
N LYS A 631 -7.45 -17.21 20.95
CA LYS A 631 -8.84 -17.17 21.40
C LYS A 631 -9.04 -17.67 22.84
N ALA A 632 -8.04 -18.35 23.41
CA ALA A 632 -8.05 -18.83 24.80
C ALA A 632 -7.30 -17.90 25.76
N ALA A 633 -6.47 -17.00 25.24
CA ALA A 633 -5.72 -15.99 25.99
C ALA A 633 -6.41 -14.60 26.05
N ASN A 634 -7.52 -14.44 25.32
CA ASN A 634 -8.48 -13.35 25.44
C ASN A 634 -9.78 -13.89 26.04
#